data_AF-A0A952AH64-F1
#
_entry.id   AF-A0A952AH64-F1
#
_cell.length_a   1.000
_cell.length_b   1.000
_cell.length_c   1.000
_cell.angle_alpha   90.00
_cell.angle_beta   90.00
_cell.angle_gamma   90.00
#
_symmetry.space_group_name_H-M   'P 1'
#
loop_
_entity.id
_entity.type
_entity.pdbx_description
1 polymer ?
#
loop_
_entity_poly.entity_id
_entity_poly.type
_entity_poly.pdbx_seq_one_letter_code
_entity_poly.pdbx_strand_id
1 'polypeptide(L)'
;MKKFFLYALLLLVVACGSEEKTEVKDVPTASLSKSKNSDAFNQSFKEVMDNYFHLKDDFITESDTLINAFAGKMLVAVDSLKLNELKGDAGIVENAQSFAQSMSA
;
A
#
# COMPACT_ATOMS: atom_id res chain seq x y z
N MET A 1 -10.37 -44.56 51.07
CA MET A 1 -10.85 -43.99 49.79
C MET A 1 -10.59 -42.48 49.64
N LYS A 2 -10.71 -41.65 50.69
CA LYS A 2 -10.38 -40.20 50.61
C LYS A 2 -8.92 -39.88 50.23
N LYS A 3 -7.96 -40.70 50.69
CA LYS A 3 -6.53 -40.52 50.36
C LYS A 3 -6.22 -40.80 48.88
N PHE A 4 -6.88 -41.79 48.28
CA PHE A 4 -6.75 -42.08 46.84
C PHE A 4 -7.31 -40.95 45.97
N PHE A 5 -8.39 -40.32 46.42
CA PHE A 5 -8.94 -39.11 45.78
C PHE A 5 -7.96 -37.93 45.83
N LEU A 6 -7.25 -37.75 46.94
CA LEU A 6 -6.23 -36.70 47.07
C LEU A 6 -5.02 -36.93 46.16
N TYR A 7 -4.56 -38.18 46.01
CA TYR A 7 -3.46 -38.48 45.08
C TYR A 7 -3.86 -38.36 43.61
N ALA A 8 -5.10 -38.73 43.26
CA ALA A 8 -5.64 -38.53 41.91
C ALA A 8 -5.79 -37.03 41.58
N LEU A 9 -6.20 -36.21 42.54
CA LEU A 9 -6.30 -34.76 42.37
C LEU A 9 -4.92 -34.10 42.24
N LEU A 10 -3.91 -34.56 43.00
CA LEU A 10 -2.54 -34.04 42.92
C LEU A 10 -1.89 -34.37 41.56
N LEU A 11 -2.15 -35.57 41.02
CA LEU A 11 -1.66 -35.99 39.69
C LEU A 11 -2.28 -35.19 38.54
N LEU A 12 -3.54 -34.76 38.67
CA LEU A 12 -4.23 -33.94 37.66
C LEU A 12 -3.66 -32.51 37.58
N VAL A 13 -3.17 -31.95 38.70
CA VAL A 13 -2.60 -30.58 38.72
C VAL A 13 -1.22 -30.52 38.07
N VAL A 14 -0.41 -31.59 38.17
CA VAL A 14 0.92 -31.66 37.53
C VAL A 14 0.82 -31.87 36.00
N ALA A 15 -0.26 -32.49 35.51
CA ALA A 15 -0.48 -32.72 34.09
C ALA A 15 -0.92 -31.45 33.31
N CYS A 16 -1.38 -30.40 34.00
CA CYS A 16 -1.58 -29.07 33.43
C CYS A 16 -0.31 -28.21 33.60
N GLY A 17 0.85 -28.75 33.23
CA GLY A 17 2.03 -27.95 32.96
C GLY A 17 1.83 -27.21 31.65
N SER A 18 1.24 -26.02 31.70
CA SER A 18 1.21 -25.12 30.55
C SER A 18 2.64 -24.62 30.29
N GLU A 19 3.24 -25.06 29.18
CA GLU A 19 4.35 -24.33 28.60
C GLU A 19 3.82 -22.95 28.22
N GLU A 20 4.22 -21.93 28.97
CA GLU A 20 3.98 -20.53 28.62
C GLU A 20 4.78 -20.25 27.34
N LYS A 21 4.16 -20.52 26.18
CA LYS A 21 4.63 -19.94 24.93
C LYS A 21 4.61 -18.44 25.14
N THR A 22 5.79 -17.84 25.19
CA THR A 22 5.93 -16.39 25.14
C THR A 22 5.19 -15.95 23.88
N GLU A 23 3.99 -15.41 24.05
CA GLU A 23 3.30 -14.72 22.96
C GLU A 23 4.24 -13.61 22.54
N VAL A 24 4.91 -13.79 21.41
CA VAL A 24 5.44 -12.68 20.64
C VAL A 24 4.21 -11.85 20.35
N LYS A 25 4.00 -10.79 21.15
CA LYS A 25 3.01 -9.78 20.84
C LYS A 25 3.32 -9.35 19.42
N ASP A 26 2.43 -9.72 18.51
CA ASP A 26 2.36 -9.16 17.18
C ASP A 26 2.10 -7.67 17.43
N VAL A 27 3.16 -6.88 17.54
CA VAL A 27 3.06 -5.43 17.58
C VAL A 27 2.46 -5.12 16.23
N PRO A 28 1.18 -4.69 16.15
CA PRO A 28 0.59 -4.36 14.87
C PRO A 28 1.54 -3.34 14.26
N THR A 29 2.09 -3.64 13.07
CA THR A 29 2.95 -2.71 12.34
C THR A 29 2.28 -1.36 12.44
N ALA A 30 2.91 -0.43 13.17
CA ALA A 30 2.27 0.82 13.51
C ALA A 30 1.72 1.39 12.22
N SER A 31 0.42 1.68 12.17
CA SER A 31 -0.24 2.24 11.00
C SER A 31 0.68 3.33 10.49
N LEU A 32 1.21 3.16 9.27
CA LEU A 32 2.08 4.16 8.67
C LEU A 32 1.33 5.47 8.85
N SER A 33 1.90 6.38 9.63
CA SER A 33 1.34 7.69 9.84
C SER A 33 1.38 8.36 8.47
N LYS A 34 0.33 8.12 7.67
CA LYS A 34 0.16 8.60 6.29
C LYS A 34 0.08 10.11 6.40
N SER A 35 1.24 10.75 6.46
CA SER A 35 1.29 12.19 6.35
C SER A 35 0.89 12.53 4.92
N LYS A 36 0.09 13.57 4.78
CA LYS A 36 -0.37 14.04 3.46
C LYS A 36 0.85 14.19 2.54
N ASN A 37 0.79 13.64 1.33
CA ASN A 37 1.80 13.91 0.29
C ASN A 37 1.97 15.41 0.09
N SER A 38 3.14 15.84 -0.39
CA SER A 38 3.35 17.28 -0.62
C SER A 38 2.42 17.82 -1.70
N ASP A 39 2.15 19.12 -1.65
CA ASP A 39 1.32 19.79 -2.65
C ASP A 39 1.92 19.64 -4.05
N ALA A 40 3.26 19.62 -4.17
CA ALA A 40 3.96 19.40 -5.42
C ALA A 40 3.69 18.00 -6.00
N PHE A 41 3.77 16.95 -5.18
CA PHE A 41 3.39 15.61 -5.61
C PHE A 41 1.93 15.56 -6.03
N ASN A 42 1.03 16.04 -5.17
CA ASN A 42 -0.42 16.00 -5.42
C ASN A 42 -0.79 16.72 -6.72
N GLN A 43 -0.17 17.88 -6.98
CA GLN A 43 -0.38 18.63 -8.22
C GLN A 43 0.11 17.85 -9.45
N SER A 44 1.34 17.31 -9.41
CA SER A 44 1.87 16.50 -10.52
C SER A 44 1.04 15.23 -10.79
N PHE A 45 0.55 14.58 -9.73
CA PHE A 45 -0.31 13.42 -9.85
C PHE A 45 -1.71 13.77 -10.38
N LYS A 46 -2.25 14.92 -9.96
CA LYS A 46 -3.50 15.46 -10.50
C LYS A 46 -3.40 15.66 -12.01
N GLU A 47 -2.28 16.20 -12.50
CA GLU A 47 -2.07 16.40 -13.94
C GLU A 47 -2.06 15.08 -14.73
N VAL A 48 -1.45 14.02 -14.19
CA VAL A 48 -1.56 12.68 -14.80
C VAL A 48 -3.01 12.22 -14.87
N MET A 49 -3.75 12.36 -13.76
CA MET A 49 -5.15 11.93 -13.70
C MET A 49 -6.08 12.74 -14.60
N ASP A 50 -5.90 14.06 -14.66
CA ASP A 50 -6.67 14.94 -15.54
C ASP A 50 -6.47 14.52 -17.00
N ASN A 51 -5.23 14.29 -17.44
CA ASN A 51 -4.94 13.83 -18.80
C ASN A 51 -5.50 12.43 -19.09
N TYR A 52 -5.45 11.50 -18.13
CA TYR A 52 -6.08 10.19 -18.26
C TYR A 52 -7.60 10.31 -18.48
N PHE A 53 -8.28 11.17 -17.71
CA PHE A 53 -9.72 11.34 -17.86
C PHE A 53 -10.10 12.00 -19.18
N HIS A 54 -9.33 12.99 -19.64
CA HIS A 54 -9.48 13.55 -20.97
C HIS A 54 -9.30 12.49 -22.05
N LEU A 55 -8.22 11.70 -21.99
CA LEU A 55 -7.97 10.64 -22.95
C LEU A 55 -9.11 9.61 -22.99
N LYS A 56 -9.63 9.22 -21.82
CA LYS A 56 -10.79 8.32 -21.69
C LYS A 56 -12.05 8.93 -22.34
N ASP A 57 -12.32 10.22 -22.13
CA ASP A 57 -13.45 10.91 -22.77
C ASP A 57 -13.24 11.07 -24.29
N ASP A 58 -12.01 11.32 -24.74
CA ASP A 58 -11.66 11.45 -26.15
C ASP A 58 -11.80 10.11 -26.90
N PHE A 59 -11.50 8.99 -26.25
CA PHE A 59 -11.79 7.65 -26.78
C PHE A 59 -13.29 7.39 -26.91
N ILE A 60 -14.11 7.86 -25.97
CA ILE A 60 -15.58 7.71 -26.04
C ILE A 60 -16.15 8.56 -27.19
N THR A 61 -15.56 9.72 -27.46
CA THR A 61 -15.99 10.61 -28.55
C THR A 61 -15.31 10.33 -29.89
N GLU A 62 -14.44 9.32 -29.95
CA GLU A 62 -13.71 8.89 -31.14
C GLU A 62 -12.90 10.04 -31.81
N SER A 63 -12.39 10.97 -31.01
CA SER A 63 -11.65 12.14 -31.51
C SER A 63 -10.16 11.85 -31.64
N ASP A 64 -9.72 11.28 -32.76
CA ASP A 64 -8.31 10.94 -33.03
C ASP A 64 -7.34 12.10 -32.78
N THR A 65 -7.76 13.33 -33.06
CA THR A 65 -6.93 14.53 -32.84
C THR A 65 -6.69 14.77 -31.35
N LEU A 66 -7.74 14.66 -30.53
CA LEU A 66 -7.63 14.88 -29.09
C LEU A 66 -6.97 13.69 -28.39
N ILE A 67 -7.26 12.46 -28.83
CA ILE A 67 -6.59 11.24 -28.38
C ILE A 67 -5.07 11.41 -28.51
N ASN A 68 -4.57 11.77 -29.70
CA ASN A 68 -3.12 11.95 -29.91
C ASN A 68 -2.55 13.08 -29.04
N ALA A 69 -3.28 14.19 -28.90
CA ALA A 69 -2.83 15.33 -28.11
C ALA A 69 -2.74 15.00 -26.61
N PHE A 70 -3.76 14.37 -26.04
CA PHE A 70 -3.81 14.03 -24.62
C PHE A 70 -2.98 12.80 -24.28
N ALA A 71 -2.77 11.86 -25.21
CA ALA A 71 -1.79 10.80 -25.04
C ALA A 71 -0.37 11.37 -24.88
N GLY A 72 0.02 12.32 -25.75
CA GLY A 72 1.30 13.02 -25.62
C GLY A 72 1.44 13.80 -24.31
N LYS A 73 0.39 14.51 -23.89
CA LYS A 73 0.38 15.22 -22.59
C LYS A 73 0.47 14.27 -21.41
N MET A 74 -0.18 13.11 -21.48
CA MET A 74 -0.13 12.09 -20.44
C MET A 74 1.28 11.54 -20.25
N LEU A 75 1.99 11.23 -21.35
CA LEU A 75 3.40 10.82 -21.30
C LEU A 75 4.27 11.86 -20.59
N VAL A 76 4.16 13.13 -20.99
CA VAL A 76 4.91 14.23 -20.37
C VAL A 76 4.56 14.39 -18.89
N ALA A 77 3.29 14.24 -18.52
CA ALA A 77 2.84 14.34 -17.13
C ALA A 77 3.40 13.21 -16.26
N VAL A 78 3.44 11.98 -16.78
CA VAL A 78 4.03 10.82 -16.09
C VAL A 78 5.53 11.03 -15.88
N ASP A 79 6.27 11.47 -16.90
CA ASP A 79 7.70 11.80 -16.79
C ASP A 79 7.99 12.90 -15.77
N SER A 80 7.02 13.79 -15.56
CA SER A 80 7.14 14.95 -14.69
C SER A 80 6.68 14.70 -13.25
N LEU A 81 6.22 13.47 -12.92
CA LEU A 81 5.77 13.11 -11.59
C LEU A 81 6.86 13.40 -10.54
N LYS A 82 6.47 14.10 -9.46
CA LYS A 82 7.39 14.44 -8.36
C LYS A 82 7.54 13.26 -7.40
N LEU A 83 8.05 12.13 -7.88
CA LEU A 83 8.19 10.90 -7.08
C LEU A 83 9.14 11.06 -5.89
N ASN A 84 10.08 11.99 -5.95
CA ASN A 84 10.95 12.36 -4.83
C ASN A 84 10.20 13.02 -3.66
N GLU A 85 8.98 13.50 -3.91
CA GLU A 85 8.08 14.12 -2.93
C GLU A 85 6.98 13.15 -2.44
N LEU A 86 6.93 11.94 -3.00
CA LEU A 86 5.99 10.89 -2.60
C LEU A 86 6.34 10.40 -1.20
N LYS A 87 5.35 10.39 -0.31
CA LYS A 87 5.52 9.88 1.04
C LYS A 87 5.14 8.41 1.10
N GLY A 88 6.06 7.61 1.63
CA GLY A 88 5.90 6.18 1.79
C GLY A 88 7.22 5.56 2.24
N ASP A 89 7.19 4.27 2.52
CA ASP A 89 8.42 3.48 2.61
C ASP A 89 9.09 3.36 1.23
N ALA A 90 10.33 2.84 1.22
CA ALA A 90 11.10 2.66 -0.01
C ALA A 90 10.36 1.79 -1.04
N GLY A 91 9.61 0.77 -0.59
CA GLY A 91 8.84 -0.10 -1.48
C GLY A 91 7.72 0.65 -2.19
N ILE A 92 7.02 1.58 -1.51
CA ILE A 92 6.01 2.44 -2.14
C ILE A 92 6.65 3.32 -3.23
N VAL A 93 7.80 3.93 -2.93
CA VAL A 93 8.48 4.83 -3.88
C VAL A 93 9.01 4.06 -5.09
N GLU A 94 9.64 2.91 -4.88
CA GLU A 94 10.14 2.03 -5.95
C GLU A 94 9.02 1.50 -6.85
N ASN A 95 7.89 1.12 -6.26
CA ASN A 95 6.72 0.67 -7.02
C ASN A 95 6.13 1.80 -7.87
N ALA A 96 5.99 3.00 -7.30
CA ALA A 96 5.50 4.16 -8.03
C ALA A 96 6.44 4.54 -9.18
N GLN A 97 7.75 4.47 -8.95
CA GLN A 97 8.77 4.71 -9.98
C GLN A 97 8.72 3.69 -11.10
N SER A 98 8.64 2.40 -10.76
CA SER A 98 8.53 1.32 -11.74
C SER A 98 7.26 1.45 -12.59
N PHE A 99 6.14 1.82 -11.96
CA PHE A 99 4.89 2.04 -12.66
C PHE A 99 4.95 3.24 -13.61
N ALA A 100 5.48 4.39 -13.15
CA ALA A 100 5.67 5.56 -14.01
C ALA A 100 6.57 5.22 -15.22
N GLN A 101 7.68 4.53 -15.00
CA GLN A 101 8.58 4.09 -16.08
C GLN A 101 7.91 3.17 -17.09
N SER A 102 6.99 2.30 -16.64
CA SER A 102 6.26 1.41 -17.55
C SER A 102 5.27 2.14 -18.47
N MET A 103 4.85 3.35 -18.10
CA MET A 103 3.92 4.17 -18.86
C MET A 103 4.61 5.14 -19.82
N SER A 104 5.85 5.55 -19.52
CA SER A 104 6.63 6.48 -20.34
C SER A 104 7.41 5.85 -21.49
N ALA A 105 7.37 4.51 -21.62
CA ALA A 105 8.21 3.73 -22.53
C ALA A 105 7.71 3.72 -23.98
#